data_AF-A0AAD3Y7M0-F1
#
_entry.id   AF-A0AAD3Y7M0-F1
#
_cell.length_a   1.000
_cell.length_b   1.000
_cell.length_c   1.000
_cell.angle_alpha   90.00
_cell.angle_beta   90.00
_cell.angle_gamma   90.00
#
_symmetry.space_group_name_H-M   'P 1'
#
loop_
_entity.id
_entity.type
_entity.pdbx_description
1 polymer ?
#
loop_
_entity_poly.entity_id
_entity_poly.type
_entity_poly.pdbx_seq_one_letter_code
_entity_poly.pdbx_strand_id
1 'polypeptide(L)'
;MGKNGKNTRKGKKAWRKLSTDDIDDFHEQSTKDALSGGSLASAPSETLFYLDKSTDVPVKRKIEKNREKVLRHESILRKNLFVKAVPSSTMKKSKKMKKSGITKETAEKALKKNEEAGADSGMVDIWEDRGDNDKNRKKVKLPVIPAVEVEPPGCSFNPERESHKDSLARAVADEMRKIYQSELGPQPIPLTVPGEAIDEEARYFIEADDASEDEMDDQNTIESGDITLEKRSTKSKRVTRVDLNRRVRWKEHLRAETESKKIEKLFKEIDSISDIIQEIAEEDKEKEKRHLRRIVAKQERLKSRPPRLGKRKFEPAPLQVLLSEEITGSLRKLKGCCTLARDRFKSLEKRGLIVPSAKGSRK
;
A
#
# COMPACT_ATOMS: atom_id res chain seq x y z
N MET A 1 39.56 -57.72 36.28
CA MET A 1 39.17 -57.05 35.01
C MET A 1 40.40 -57.01 34.11
N GLY A 2 40.29 -57.57 32.90
CA GLY A 2 41.37 -58.21 32.16
C GLY A 2 42.57 -57.33 31.78
N LYS A 3 43.77 -57.81 32.12
CA LYS A 3 45.03 -57.38 31.52
C LYS A 3 45.06 -57.89 30.08
N ASN A 4 44.79 -57.02 29.09
CA ASN A 4 45.02 -57.37 27.69
C ASN A 4 46.53 -57.55 27.48
N GLY A 5 46.91 -58.77 27.13
CA GLY A 5 48.28 -59.20 26.93
C GLY A 5 48.99 -58.35 25.89
N LYS A 6 50.28 -58.09 26.14
CA LYS A 6 51.19 -57.47 25.19
C LYS A 6 51.36 -58.41 24.00
N ASN A 7 50.51 -58.27 22.97
CA ASN A 7 50.67 -58.98 21.72
C ASN A 7 51.99 -58.54 21.09
N THR A 8 52.95 -59.45 21.07
CA THR A 8 54.28 -59.24 20.51
C THR A 8 54.15 -58.87 19.02
N ARG A 9 54.52 -57.64 18.67
CA ARG A 9 54.52 -57.11 17.29
C ARG A 9 55.66 -57.70 16.44
N LYS A 10 55.77 -59.04 16.38
CA LYS A 10 56.82 -59.75 15.62
C LYS A 10 56.28 -60.62 14.49
N GLY A 11 55.13 -60.25 13.90
CA GLY A 11 54.55 -60.92 12.73
C GLY A 11 54.44 -60.00 11.52
N LYS A 12 54.63 -60.54 10.30
CA LYS A 12 54.52 -59.79 9.02
C LYS A 12 53.19 -59.03 8.85
N LYS A 13 52.10 -59.51 9.47
CA LYS A 13 50.78 -58.80 9.47
C LYS A 13 50.78 -57.51 10.29
N ALA A 14 51.65 -57.36 11.29
CA ALA A 14 51.74 -56.14 12.09
C ALA A 14 52.49 -55.02 11.35
N TRP A 15 53.42 -55.37 10.45
CA TRP A 15 54.17 -54.42 9.64
C TRP A 15 53.28 -53.72 8.60
N ARG A 16 52.22 -54.39 8.14
CA ARG A 16 51.21 -53.79 7.25
C ARG A 16 50.22 -52.84 7.95
N LYS A 17 50.32 -52.67 9.28
CA LYS A 17 49.46 -51.79 10.08
C LYS A 17 50.20 -50.54 10.60
N LEU A 18 51.48 -50.36 10.29
CA LEU A 18 52.13 -49.07 10.52
C LEU A 18 51.67 -48.14 9.40
N SER A 19 50.94 -47.08 9.76
CA SER A 19 50.63 -45.98 8.86
C SER A 19 51.92 -45.24 8.52
N THR A 20 52.12 -44.95 7.24
CA THR A 20 53.19 -44.09 6.72
C THR A 20 52.73 -42.66 6.54
N ASP A 21 51.48 -42.35 6.91
CA ASP A 21 50.84 -41.06 6.65
C ASP A 21 51.63 -39.92 7.30
N ASP A 22 52.20 -40.13 8.51
CA ASP A 22 53.04 -39.13 9.19
C ASP A 22 54.33 -38.80 8.40
N ILE A 23 54.86 -39.77 7.65
CA ILE A 23 56.08 -39.60 6.84
C ILE A 23 55.71 -38.88 5.54
N ASP A 24 54.59 -39.26 4.92
CA ASP A 24 54.09 -38.64 3.70
C ASP A 24 53.68 -37.18 3.96
N ASP A 25 53.01 -36.90 5.08
CA ASP A 25 52.66 -35.55 5.54
C ASP A 25 53.89 -34.68 5.76
N PHE A 26 54.97 -35.24 6.33
CA PHE A 26 56.24 -34.52 6.50
C PHE A 26 56.87 -34.15 5.14
N HIS A 27 56.85 -35.05 4.16
CA HIS A 27 57.35 -34.77 2.82
C HIS A 27 56.48 -33.75 2.07
N GLU A 28 55.15 -33.81 2.23
CA GLU A 28 54.24 -32.81 1.68
C GLU A 28 54.44 -31.42 2.31
N GLN A 29 54.65 -31.35 3.62
CA GLN A 29 54.93 -30.08 4.31
C GLN A 29 56.30 -29.53 3.88
N SER A 30 57.32 -30.38 3.79
CA SER A 30 58.66 -29.99 3.33
C SER A 30 58.65 -29.45 1.89
N THR A 31 57.88 -30.07 0.99
CA THR A 31 57.73 -29.59 -0.39
C THR A 31 56.95 -28.29 -0.49
N LYS A 32 55.89 -28.12 0.32
CA LYS A 32 55.15 -26.86 0.42
C LYS A 32 56.03 -25.73 0.95
N ASP A 33 56.78 -25.99 2.01
CA ASP A 33 57.72 -25.03 2.62
C ASP A 33 58.83 -24.64 1.64
N ALA A 34 59.36 -25.58 0.85
CA ALA A 34 60.35 -25.27 -0.18
C ALA A 34 59.80 -24.37 -1.30
N LEU A 35 58.52 -24.55 -1.69
CA LEU A 35 57.85 -23.73 -2.70
C LEU A 35 57.47 -22.34 -2.17
N SER A 36 57.09 -22.22 -0.90
CA SER A 36 56.69 -20.95 -0.28
C SER A 36 57.84 -20.11 0.26
N GLY A 37 59.09 -20.55 0.09
CA GLY A 37 60.28 -19.82 0.51
C GLY A 37 60.68 -20.02 1.97
N GLY A 38 60.21 -21.11 2.60
CA GLY A 38 60.53 -21.50 3.98
C GLY A 38 59.29 -21.73 4.84
N SER A 39 59.51 -22.28 6.04
CA SER A 39 58.44 -22.54 7.00
C SER A 39 57.96 -21.24 7.67
N LEU A 40 56.65 -20.99 7.61
CA LEU A 40 55.99 -19.84 8.24
C LEU A 40 56.27 -19.73 9.76
N ALA A 41 56.51 -20.86 10.43
CA ALA A 41 56.83 -20.91 11.85
C ALA A 41 58.23 -20.37 12.20
N SER A 42 59.14 -20.32 11.21
CA SER A 42 60.51 -19.83 11.37
C SER A 42 60.66 -18.35 11.01
N ALA A 43 59.71 -17.79 10.27
CA ALA A 43 59.76 -16.38 9.86
C ALA A 43 59.50 -15.44 11.05
N PRO A 44 60.29 -14.35 11.22
CA PRO A 44 60.05 -13.39 12.28
C PRO A 44 58.72 -12.67 12.06
N SER A 45 57.98 -12.44 13.15
CA SER A 45 56.63 -11.84 13.13
C SER A 45 56.57 -10.47 12.44
N GLU A 46 57.68 -9.73 12.45
CA GLU A 46 57.81 -8.41 11.82
C GLU A 46 57.73 -8.45 10.29
N THR A 47 58.06 -9.59 9.66
CA THR A 47 57.98 -9.78 8.20
C THR A 47 56.62 -10.31 7.76
N LEU A 48 55.87 -10.94 8.67
CA LEU A 48 54.54 -11.48 8.40
C LEU A 48 53.45 -10.39 8.34
N PHE A 49 53.66 -9.27 9.06
CA PHE A 49 52.65 -8.23 9.20
C PHE A 49 53.22 -6.85 8.87
N TYR A 50 52.75 -6.26 7.77
CA TYR A 50 53.01 -4.86 7.44
C TYR A 50 51.78 -4.01 7.83
N LEU A 51 51.99 -3.02 8.70
CA LEU A 51 50.98 -2.00 9.01
C LEU A 51 51.08 -0.86 8.00
N ASP A 52 50.28 -0.94 6.94
CA ASP A 52 50.16 0.14 5.97
C ASP A 52 49.44 1.35 6.60
N LYS A 53 50.22 2.39 6.88
CA LYS A 53 49.73 3.67 7.44
C LYS A 53 49.54 4.72 6.34
N SER A 54 49.70 4.37 5.07
CA SER A 54 49.51 5.32 3.99
C SER A 54 48.01 5.60 3.81
N THR A 55 47.61 6.85 4.04
CA THR A 55 46.26 7.29 3.72
C THR A 55 46.21 7.60 2.23
N ASP A 56 45.71 6.68 1.42
CA ASP A 56 45.44 6.94 0.00
C ASP A 56 44.44 8.10 -0.16
N VAL A 57 44.97 9.27 -0.51
CA VAL A 57 44.24 10.54 -0.65
C VAL A 57 43.28 10.64 -1.87
N PRO A 58 43.32 9.82 -2.94
CA PRO A 58 42.41 10.04 -4.07
C PRO A 58 40.99 9.47 -3.87
N VAL A 59 40.76 8.55 -2.93
CA VAL A 59 39.45 7.93 -2.70
C VAL A 59 38.52 8.85 -1.91
N LYS A 60 39.05 9.59 -0.91
CA LYS A 60 38.25 10.52 -0.08
C LYS A 60 37.59 11.63 -0.91
N ARG A 61 38.30 12.20 -1.90
CA ARG A 61 37.77 13.27 -2.77
C ARG A 61 36.60 12.84 -3.66
N LYS A 62 36.52 11.55 -4.05
CA LYS A 62 35.39 11.02 -4.84
C LYS A 62 34.16 10.75 -3.97
N ILE A 63 34.37 10.32 -2.72
CA ILE A 63 33.31 10.06 -1.75
C ILE A 63 32.68 11.38 -1.25
N GLU A 64 33.48 12.40 -1.00
CA GLU A 64 33.01 13.71 -0.52
C GLU A 64 32.14 14.44 -1.56
N LYS A 65 32.56 14.47 -2.84
CA LYS A 65 31.74 15.03 -3.94
C LYS A 65 30.39 14.33 -4.13
N ASN A 66 30.31 13.05 -3.81
CA ASN A 66 29.07 12.28 -3.87
C ASN A 66 28.20 12.45 -2.61
N ARG A 67 28.79 12.87 -1.48
CA ARG A 67 28.06 13.19 -0.24
C ARG A 67 27.49 14.61 -0.24
N GLU A 68 28.08 15.55 -0.97
CA GLU A 68 27.52 16.89 -1.19
C GLU A 68 26.23 16.85 -2.04
N LYS A 69 26.12 15.85 -2.93
CA LYS A 69 24.90 15.57 -3.68
C LYS A 69 23.88 14.89 -2.77
N VAL A 70 23.02 15.72 -2.21
CA VAL A 70 21.83 15.34 -1.46
C VAL A 70 21.05 14.29 -2.24
N LEU A 71 20.79 13.14 -1.61
CA LEU A 71 20.02 12.08 -2.21
C LEU A 71 18.64 12.60 -2.64
N ARG A 72 18.12 12.14 -3.78
CA ARG A 72 16.88 12.67 -4.36
C ARG A 72 15.67 12.56 -3.42
N HIS A 73 15.64 11.54 -2.55
CA HIS A 73 14.58 11.41 -1.55
C HIS A 73 14.74 12.42 -0.40
N GLU A 74 15.97 12.75 -0.01
CA GLU A 74 16.22 13.78 0.99
C GLU A 74 15.95 15.18 0.44
N SER A 75 16.24 15.43 -0.83
CA SER A 75 15.93 16.72 -1.47
C SER A 75 14.42 16.98 -1.56
N ILE A 76 13.61 15.93 -1.75
CA ILE A 76 12.14 16.00 -1.74
C ILE A 76 11.60 16.26 -0.32
N LEU A 77 12.32 15.83 0.72
CA LEU A 77 11.93 16.03 2.13
C LEU A 77 12.41 17.37 2.71
N ARG A 78 13.32 18.08 2.03
CA ARG A 78 13.74 19.42 2.44
C ARG A 78 12.57 20.38 2.30
N LYS A 79 12.34 21.17 3.36
CA LYS A 79 11.29 22.20 3.35
C LYS A 79 11.64 23.25 2.31
N ASN A 80 10.70 23.54 1.40
CA ASN A 80 10.83 24.63 0.45
C ASN A 80 10.85 25.96 1.21
N LEU A 81 11.99 26.66 1.18
CA LEU A 81 12.18 27.94 1.89
C LEU A 81 11.21 29.04 1.38
N PHE A 82 10.73 28.91 0.15
CA PHE A 82 9.82 29.87 -0.50
C PHE A 82 8.34 29.64 -0.18
N VAL A 83 7.98 28.50 0.45
CA VAL A 83 6.59 28.20 0.81
C VAL A 83 6.42 28.38 2.32
N LYS A 84 5.67 29.42 2.71
CA LYS A 84 5.27 29.60 4.11
C LYS A 84 4.36 28.44 4.53
N ALA A 85 4.70 27.77 5.63
CA ALA A 85 3.90 26.67 6.15
C ALA A 85 2.48 27.17 6.51
N VAL A 86 1.47 26.48 5.97
CA VAL A 86 0.07 26.77 6.31
C VAL A 86 -0.15 26.41 7.78
N PRO A 87 -0.64 27.34 8.62
CA PRO A 87 -0.90 27.04 10.02
C PRO A 87 -2.00 25.98 10.10
N SER A 88 -1.68 24.81 10.68
CA SER A 88 -2.67 23.78 10.91
C SER A 88 -3.71 24.28 11.91
N SER A 89 -4.99 24.07 11.59
CA SER A 89 -6.13 24.51 12.41
C SER A 89 -6.24 23.82 13.78
N THR A 90 -5.34 22.88 14.09
CA THR A 90 -5.36 22.08 15.33
C THR A 90 -4.38 22.54 16.40
N MET A 91 -3.64 23.63 16.20
CA MET A 91 -2.75 24.20 17.22
C MET A 91 -3.26 25.54 17.76
N LYS A 92 -4.43 25.53 18.42
CA LYS A 92 -4.90 26.67 19.24
C LYS A 92 -5.60 26.22 20.53
N LYS A 93 -4.94 25.44 21.40
CA LYS A 93 -5.33 25.37 22.83
C LYS A 93 -4.14 25.02 23.73
N SER A 94 -3.18 25.94 23.88
CA SER A 94 -2.43 26.04 25.15
C SER A 94 -1.68 27.35 25.21
N LYS A 95 -1.87 28.07 26.32
CA LYS A 95 -1.26 29.35 26.76
C LYS A 95 -2.13 30.60 26.54
N LYS A 96 -3.22 30.65 27.30
CA LYS A 96 -3.64 31.89 27.96
C LYS A 96 -3.66 31.61 29.46
N MET A 97 -2.50 31.66 30.10
CA MET A 97 -2.41 31.75 31.56
C MET A 97 -2.73 33.19 31.94
N LYS A 98 -3.91 33.39 32.53
CA LYS A 98 -4.23 34.60 33.29
C LYS A 98 -3.43 34.55 34.59
N LYS A 99 -2.58 35.54 34.82
CA LYS A 99 -2.08 35.89 36.15
C LYS A 99 -3.22 36.56 36.92
N SER A 100 -3.71 35.96 37.99
CA SER A 100 -4.12 36.64 39.22
C SER A 100 -4.76 35.65 40.20
N GLY A 101 -4.40 35.77 41.49
CA GLY A 101 -5.18 35.23 42.59
C GLY A 101 -4.62 34.00 43.29
N ILE A 102 -3.50 34.16 43.98
CA ILE A 102 -3.17 33.30 45.14
C ILE A 102 -4.05 33.79 46.30
N THR A 103 -4.92 32.93 46.81
CA THR A 103 -5.34 32.98 48.21
C THR A 103 -5.22 31.58 48.79
N LYS A 104 -4.65 31.55 49.99
CA LYS A 104 -4.35 30.39 50.83
C LYS A 104 -5.66 29.90 51.46
N GLU A 105 -5.79 28.59 51.66
CA GLU A 105 -6.06 27.95 52.97
C GLU A 105 -6.60 26.52 52.83
N THR A 106 -6.34 25.71 53.87
CA THR A 106 -6.64 24.27 54.05
C THR A 106 -5.69 23.34 53.27
N ALA A 107 -4.53 22.93 53.79
CA ALA A 107 -4.24 22.22 55.04
C ALA A 107 -5.01 20.90 55.18
N GLU A 108 -4.24 19.82 55.03
CA GLU A 108 -4.37 18.55 55.74
C GLU A 108 -5.43 17.55 55.26
N LYS A 109 -4.98 16.50 54.55
CA LYS A 109 -5.01 15.13 55.09
C LYS A 109 -4.34 14.09 54.18
N ALA A 110 -3.61 13.22 54.85
CA ALA A 110 -3.26 11.84 54.46
C ALA A 110 -2.07 11.63 53.52
N LEU A 111 -0.87 12.02 54.00
CA LEU A 111 0.30 11.15 53.87
C LEU A 111 0.33 10.25 55.10
N LYS A 112 0.04 8.95 54.95
CA LYS A 112 0.50 7.83 55.80
C LYS A 112 -0.17 6.52 55.38
N LYS A 113 0.65 5.60 54.86
CA LYS A 113 0.63 4.13 54.92
C LYS A 113 1.31 3.61 53.64
N ASN A 114 2.32 2.76 53.64
CA ASN A 114 3.16 2.12 54.66
C ASN A 114 4.43 1.70 53.89
N GLU A 115 5.59 1.91 54.50
CA GLU A 115 6.74 1.05 54.23
C GLU A 115 6.53 -0.28 54.96
N GLU A 116 7.18 -1.32 54.42
CA GLU A 116 7.37 -2.70 54.91
C GLU A 116 6.60 -3.79 54.16
N ALA A 117 7.27 -4.36 53.15
CA ALA A 117 7.37 -5.80 52.97
C ALA A 117 8.52 -6.12 52.00
N GLY A 118 9.53 -6.82 52.51
CA GLY A 118 10.31 -7.82 51.77
C GLY A 118 11.26 -7.30 50.70
N ALA A 119 12.56 -7.46 50.96
CA ALA A 119 13.52 -7.74 49.90
C ALA A 119 13.12 -9.06 49.22
N ASP A 120 12.19 -8.98 48.27
CA ASP A 120 11.95 -10.07 47.35
C ASP A 120 12.97 -9.92 46.24
N SER A 121 13.84 -10.92 46.12
CA SER A 121 14.60 -11.22 44.91
C SER A 121 13.59 -11.59 43.81
N GLY A 122 12.77 -10.62 43.41
CA GLY A 122 11.73 -10.76 42.42
C GLY A 122 12.41 -10.90 41.08
N MET A 123 12.58 -12.14 40.63
CA MET A 123 12.76 -12.46 39.23
C MET A 123 11.70 -11.65 38.47
N VAL A 124 12.13 -10.61 37.75
CA VAL A 124 11.23 -9.79 36.95
C VAL A 124 10.52 -10.76 36.02
N ASP A 125 9.22 -10.93 36.20
CA ASP A 125 8.43 -11.77 35.31
C ASP A 125 8.36 -11.05 33.97
N ILE A 126 9.25 -11.45 33.07
CA ILE A 126 9.39 -10.93 31.71
C ILE A 126 8.08 -11.14 30.91
N TRP A 127 7.15 -11.97 31.43
CA TRP A 127 5.89 -12.32 30.79
C TRP A 127 4.66 -11.68 31.43
N GLU A 128 4.78 -10.99 32.57
CA GLU A 128 3.68 -10.18 33.08
C GLU A 128 3.59 -8.90 32.23
N ASP A 129 2.50 -8.78 31.46
CA ASP A 129 2.09 -7.58 30.72
C ASP A 129 1.62 -6.47 31.68
N ARG A 130 2.43 -6.16 32.70
CA ARG A 130 2.32 -4.94 33.49
C ARG A 130 2.90 -3.85 32.62
N GLY A 131 2.03 -3.29 31.78
CA GLY A 131 2.34 -2.21 30.86
C GLY A 131 3.09 -1.08 31.57
N ASP A 132 4.41 -1.12 31.45
CA ASP A 132 5.27 0.00 31.74
C ASP A 132 4.86 1.07 30.73
N ASN A 133 4.27 2.15 31.26
CA ASN A 133 3.73 3.25 30.48
C ASN A 133 4.90 4.06 29.91
N ASP A 134 5.64 3.47 28.97
CA ASP A 134 6.57 4.13 28.09
C ASP A 134 5.77 5.00 27.11
N LYS A 135 5.35 6.16 27.60
CA LYS A 135 4.54 7.17 26.89
C LYS A 135 5.20 7.70 25.60
N ASN A 136 6.42 7.24 25.27
CA ASN A 136 7.21 7.66 24.12
C ASN A 136 7.48 6.58 23.06
N ARG A 137 6.96 5.35 23.18
CA ARG A 137 7.10 4.37 22.09
C ARG A 137 6.19 4.76 20.93
N LYS A 138 6.77 5.25 19.83
CA LYS A 138 6.07 5.48 18.55
C LYS A 138 5.36 4.19 18.17
N LYS A 139 4.02 4.18 18.20
CA LYS A 139 3.21 3.05 17.75
C LYS A 139 3.50 2.79 16.27
N VAL A 140 4.33 1.80 15.99
CA VAL A 140 4.55 1.31 14.63
C VAL A 140 3.20 0.73 14.16
N LYS A 141 2.69 1.23 13.04
CA LYS A 141 1.45 0.69 12.46
C LYS A 141 1.74 -0.73 12.00
N LEU A 142 1.25 -1.71 12.77
CA LEU A 142 1.33 -3.11 12.38
C LEU A 142 0.45 -3.35 11.14
N PRO A 143 0.85 -4.26 10.24
CA PRO A 143 -0.01 -4.65 9.13
C PRO A 143 -1.34 -5.19 9.67
N VAL A 144 -2.44 -4.94 8.94
CA VAL A 144 -3.79 -5.42 9.29
C VAL A 144 -3.85 -6.95 9.30
N ILE A 145 -3.04 -7.58 8.46
CA ILE A 145 -2.98 -9.02 8.28
C ILE A 145 -1.92 -9.61 9.22
N PRO A 146 -2.23 -10.68 9.98
CA PRO A 146 -1.27 -11.30 10.90
C PRO A 146 -0.05 -11.85 10.16
N ALA A 147 1.07 -11.97 10.87
CA ALA A 147 2.33 -12.47 10.29
C ALA A 147 2.24 -13.95 9.88
N VAL A 148 1.48 -14.73 10.64
CA VAL A 148 1.22 -16.15 10.38
C VAL A 148 -0.29 -16.32 10.31
N GLU A 149 -0.78 -16.76 9.16
CA GLU A 149 -2.18 -17.11 8.99
C GLU A 149 -2.36 -18.58 9.32
N VAL A 150 -3.43 -18.89 10.05
CA VAL A 150 -3.77 -20.27 10.38
C VAL A 150 -4.55 -20.84 9.19
N GLU A 151 -4.05 -21.93 8.62
CA GLU A 151 -4.73 -22.66 7.55
C GLU A 151 -6.01 -23.35 8.08
N PRO A 152 -7.01 -23.59 7.21
CA PRO A 152 -8.24 -24.27 7.64
C PRO A 152 -7.95 -25.72 8.09
N PRO A 153 -8.76 -26.28 9.02
CA PRO A 153 -8.52 -27.60 9.61
C PRO A 153 -8.50 -28.74 8.58
N GLY A 154 -9.20 -28.57 7.45
CA GLY A 154 -9.18 -29.52 6.34
C GLY A 154 -7.85 -29.68 5.61
N CYS A 155 -6.88 -28.79 5.86
CA CYS A 155 -5.51 -28.88 5.34
C CYS A 155 -4.58 -29.71 6.22
N SER A 156 -5.07 -30.18 7.39
CA SER A 156 -4.28 -31.04 8.27
C SER A 156 -3.98 -32.40 7.62
N PHE A 157 -3.02 -33.13 8.19
CA PHE A 157 -2.60 -34.44 7.67
C PHE A 157 -3.72 -35.50 7.72
N ASN A 158 -4.52 -35.49 8.80
CA ASN A 158 -5.64 -36.39 9.00
C ASN A 158 -6.89 -35.56 9.39
N PRO A 159 -7.48 -34.86 8.41
CA PRO A 159 -8.58 -33.95 8.66
C PRO A 159 -9.89 -34.71 8.89
N GLU A 160 -10.82 -34.09 9.61
CA GLU A 160 -12.20 -34.54 9.62
C GLU A 160 -12.80 -34.47 8.21
N ARG A 161 -13.64 -35.44 7.84
CA ARG A 161 -14.17 -35.59 6.48
C ARG A 161 -14.92 -34.34 6.00
N GLU A 162 -15.66 -33.67 6.87
CA GLU A 162 -16.40 -32.45 6.52
C GLU A 162 -15.45 -31.28 6.28
N SER A 163 -14.56 -31.02 7.24
CA SER A 163 -13.51 -30.00 7.12
C SER A 163 -12.64 -30.20 5.88
N HIS A 164 -12.31 -31.44 5.54
CA HIS A 164 -11.55 -31.78 4.33
C HIS A 164 -12.30 -31.42 3.05
N LYS A 165 -13.58 -31.81 2.94
CA LYS A 165 -14.44 -31.48 1.80
C LYS A 165 -14.57 -29.97 1.62
N ASP A 166 -14.72 -29.21 2.72
CA ASP A 166 -14.82 -27.75 2.66
C ASP A 166 -13.55 -27.10 2.10
N SER A 167 -12.38 -27.55 2.58
CA SER A 167 -11.10 -27.06 2.07
C SER A 167 -10.89 -27.44 0.60
N LEU A 168 -11.22 -28.69 0.23
CA LEU A 168 -11.13 -29.16 -1.16
C LEU A 168 -12.08 -28.37 -2.07
N ALA A 169 -13.32 -28.11 -1.62
CA ALA A 169 -14.29 -27.32 -2.36
C ALA A 169 -13.80 -25.89 -2.62
N ARG A 170 -13.13 -25.25 -1.65
CA ARG A 170 -12.49 -23.94 -1.86
C ARG A 170 -11.41 -23.99 -2.93
N ALA A 171 -10.53 -25.00 -2.88
CA ALA A 171 -9.47 -25.17 -3.87
C ALA A 171 -10.03 -25.40 -5.28
N VAL A 172 -11.06 -26.26 -5.41
CA VAL A 172 -11.75 -26.51 -6.68
C VAL A 172 -12.42 -25.25 -7.20
N ALA A 173 -13.09 -24.47 -6.34
CA ALA A 173 -13.72 -23.22 -6.74
C ALA A 173 -12.70 -22.22 -7.33
N ASP A 174 -11.50 -22.14 -6.76
CA ASP A 174 -10.45 -21.25 -7.27
C ASP A 174 -9.87 -21.71 -8.61
N GLU A 175 -9.72 -23.02 -8.84
CA GLU A 175 -9.32 -23.54 -10.15
C GLU A 175 -10.42 -23.37 -11.20
N MET A 176 -11.68 -23.65 -10.85
CA MET A 176 -12.84 -23.43 -11.73
C MET A 176 -12.96 -21.96 -12.14
N ARG A 177 -12.70 -21.03 -11.21
CA ARG A 177 -12.66 -19.59 -11.54
C ARG A 177 -11.63 -19.26 -12.61
N LYS A 178 -10.44 -19.86 -12.58
CA LYS A 178 -9.41 -19.64 -13.60
C LYS A 178 -9.85 -20.21 -14.95
N ILE A 179 -10.47 -21.39 -14.95
CA ILE A 179 -11.00 -22.03 -16.15
C ILE A 179 -12.10 -21.17 -16.76
N TYR A 180 -13.12 -20.78 -15.98
CA TYR A 180 -14.18 -19.89 -16.46
C TYR A 180 -13.65 -18.55 -16.95
N GLN A 181 -12.64 -17.98 -16.29
CA GLN A 181 -12.02 -16.74 -16.76
C GLN A 181 -11.34 -16.92 -18.13
N SER A 182 -10.76 -18.10 -18.41
CA SER A 182 -10.16 -18.40 -19.71
C SER A 182 -11.19 -18.73 -20.79
N GLU A 183 -12.31 -19.37 -20.43
CA GLU A 183 -13.34 -19.82 -21.38
C GLU A 183 -14.34 -18.71 -21.73
N LEU A 184 -14.85 -17.99 -20.73
CA LEU A 184 -15.81 -16.90 -20.90
C LEU A 184 -15.12 -15.55 -21.13
N GLY A 185 -13.81 -15.48 -20.94
CA GLY A 185 -13.04 -14.26 -21.13
C GLY A 185 -13.09 -13.81 -22.59
N PRO A 186 -13.12 -12.48 -22.85
CA PRO A 186 -12.95 -11.99 -24.21
C PRO A 186 -11.60 -12.49 -24.75
N GLN A 187 -11.59 -12.98 -26.00
CA GLN A 187 -10.35 -13.39 -26.64
C GLN A 187 -9.40 -12.18 -26.71
N PRO A 188 -8.10 -12.36 -26.39
CA PRO A 188 -7.15 -11.26 -26.49
C PRO A 188 -7.10 -10.76 -27.92
N ILE A 189 -7.15 -9.44 -28.09
CA ILE A 189 -7.02 -8.80 -29.40
C ILE A 189 -5.69 -9.28 -30.00
N PRO A 190 -5.69 -9.85 -31.22
CA PRO A 190 -4.47 -10.31 -31.86
C PRO A 190 -3.49 -9.14 -32.00
N LEU A 191 -2.21 -9.38 -31.69
CA LEU A 191 -1.14 -8.35 -31.76
C LEU A 191 -0.95 -7.81 -33.19
N THR A 192 -1.23 -8.64 -34.18
CA THR A 192 -1.19 -8.28 -35.59
C THR A 192 -2.53 -8.65 -36.19
N VAL A 193 -3.36 -7.65 -36.45
CA VAL A 193 -4.47 -7.78 -37.40
C VAL A 193 -3.84 -7.59 -38.78
N PRO A 194 -3.91 -8.56 -39.72
CA PRO A 194 -3.55 -8.28 -41.10
C PRO A 194 -4.54 -7.24 -41.63
N GLY A 195 -4.17 -5.97 -41.58
CA GLY A 195 -4.97 -4.88 -42.10
C GLY A 195 -4.86 -4.84 -43.61
N GLU A 196 -6.00 -4.83 -44.28
CA GLU A 196 -6.11 -4.32 -45.65
C GLU A 196 -5.76 -2.82 -45.61
N ALA A 197 -5.08 -2.31 -46.64
CA ALA A 197 -4.70 -0.90 -46.68
C ALA A 197 -5.97 -0.06 -46.65
N ILE A 198 -6.13 0.76 -45.60
CA ILE A 198 -7.28 1.66 -45.48
C ILE A 198 -7.14 2.69 -46.62
N ASP A 199 -8.06 2.62 -47.59
CA ASP A 199 -8.18 3.57 -48.70
C ASP A 199 -8.29 5.00 -48.16
N GLU A 200 -7.76 5.97 -48.91
CA GLU A 200 -7.65 7.37 -48.48
C GLU A 200 -9.01 7.95 -48.08
N GLU A 201 -10.09 7.57 -48.76
CA GLU A 201 -11.48 7.96 -48.45
C GLU A 201 -11.92 7.50 -47.05
N ALA A 202 -11.61 6.26 -46.66
CA ALA A 202 -11.96 5.73 -45.35
C ALA A 202 -11.15 6.38 -44.21
N ARG A 203 -9.97 6.94 -44.49
CA ARG A 203 -9.21 7.75 -43.51
C ARG A 203 -9.91 9.07 -43.19
N TYR A 204 -10.48 9.73 -44.20
CA TYR A 204 -11.20 10.99 -44.01
C TYR A 204 -12.45 10.83 -43.14
N PHE A 205 -13.16 9.71 -43.23
CA PHE A 205 -14.32 9.43 -42.36
C PHE A 205 -13.92 9.23 -40.88
N ILE A 206 -12.77 8.61 -40.62
CA ILE A 206 -12.27 8.41 -39.25
C ILE A 206 -11.78 9.74 -38.66
N GLU A 207 -11.16 10.59 -39.47
CA GLU A 207 -10.63 11.89 -39.06
C GLU A 207 -11.74 12.93 -38.81
N ALA A 208 -12.89 12.80 -39.48
CA ALA A 208 -14.06 13.65 -39.26
C ALA A 208 -14.79 13.39 -37.93
N ASP A 209 -14.84 12.13 -37.47
CA ASP A 209 -15.46 11.77 -36.18
C ASP A 209 -14.61 12.25 -34.98
N ASP A 210 -13.28 12.22 -35.09
CA ASP A 210 -12.34 12.65 -34.03
C ASP A 210 -12.28 14.19 -33.87
N ALA A 211 -12.87 14.95 -34.80
CA ALA A 211 -12.92 16.41 -34.79
C ALA A 211 -14.27 16.99 -34.32
N SER A 212 -15.20 16.16 -33.82
CA SER A 212 -16.59 16.58 -33.53
C SER A 212 -16.98 16.62 -32.04
N GLU A 213 -16.01 16.69 -31.11
CA GLU A 213 -16.25 17.07 -29.71
C GLU A 213 -15.50 18.35 -29.36
N ASP A 214 -15.98 19.50 -29.88
CA ASP A 214 -15.96 20.80 -29.20
C ASP A 214 -16.41 21.88 -30.21
N GLU A 215 -17.73 22.14 -30.26
CA GLU A 215 -18.37 23.45 -30.50
C GLU A 215 -19.86 23.23 -30.83
N MET A 216 -20.65 23.01 -29.78
CA MET A 216 -22.10 23.27 -29.83
C MET A 216 -22.34 24.64 -29.20
N ASP A 217 -22.33 25.70 -30.01
CA ASP A 217 -22.92 26.98 -29.65
C ASP A 217 -24.34 27.03 -30.25
N ASP A 218 -25.31 26.82 -29.37
CA ASP A 218 -26.73 26.96 -29.63
C ASP A 218 -27.07 28.44 -29.86
N GLN A 219 -27.46 28.81 -31.08
CA GLN A 219 -28.39 29.93 -31.25
C GLN A 219 -29.27 29.81 -32.50
N ASN A 220 -30.42 29.19 -32.29
CA ASN A 220 -31.74 29.56 -32.81
C ASN A 220 -31.89 29.87 -34.30
N THR A 221 -32.38 28.86 -34.99
CA THR A 221 -33.16 28.91 -36.23
C THR A 221 -34.43 29.75 -36.05
N ILE A 222 -34.60 30.82 -36.83
CA ILE A 222 -35.91 31.22 -37.37
C ILE A 222 -35.69 31.67 -38.81
N GLU A 223 -35.78 30.70 -39.72
CA GLU A 223 -36.06 30.94 -41.12
C GLU A 223 -37.58 31.20 -41.21
N SER A 224 -37.98 32.37 -41.71
CA SER A 224 -39.38 32.62 -42.03
C SER A 224 -39.45 33.37 -43.35
N GLY A 225 -40.11 32.71 -44.28
CA GLY A 225 -40.19 33.05 -45.68
C GLY A 225 -40.85 34.40 -45.96
N ASP A 226 -40.51 34.83 -47.17
CA ASP A 226 -41.01 35.96 -47.93
C ASP A 226 -42.55 36.08 -47.93
N ILE A 227 -43.05 37.23 -47.44
CA ILE A 227 -44.28 37.85 -47.96
C ILE A 227 -44.00 39.35 -48.10
N THR A 228 -43.74 39.74 -49.34
CA THR A 228 -43.76 41.10 -49.86
C THR A 228 -45.06 41.84 -49.49
N LEU A 229 -45.01 42.75 -48.51
CA LEU A 229 -45.98 43.84 -48.39
C LEU A 229 -45.29 45.16 -48.03
N GLU A 230 -45.58 46.14 -48.86
CA GLU A 230 -45.08 47.51 -48.91
C GLU A 230 -45.03 48.21 -47.53
N LYS A 231 -43.82 48.58 -47.09
CA LYS A 231 -43.63 49.53 -45.99
C LYS A 231 -44.03 50.94 -46.45
N ARG A 232 -45.31 51.28 -46.32
CA ARG A 232 -45.75 52.68 -46.34
C ARG A 232 -45.41 53.33 -44.99
N SER A 233 -44.48 54.28 -44.99
CA SER A 233 -44.18 55.13 -43.82
C SER A 233 -45.36 56.07 -43.57
N THR A 234 -46.30 55.66 -42.72
CA THR A 234 -47.36 56.55 -42.26
C THR A 234 -46.76 57.66 -41.41
N LYS A 235 -46.98 58.93 -41.79
CA LYS A 235 -46.58 60.13 -41.02
C LYS A 235 -46.96 59.94 -39.54
N SER A 236 -45.97 59.99 -38.64
CA SER A 236 -46.21 59.86 -37.21
C SER A 236 -47.07 61.04 -36.72
N LYS A 237 -48.29 60.72 -36.26
CA LYS A 237 -49.17 61.72 -35.66
C LYS A 237 -48.49 62.28 -34.41
N ARG A 238 -48.52 63.61 -34.23
CA ARG A 238 -47.98 64.29 -33.04
C ARG A 238 -48.72 63.76 -31.81
N VAL A 239 -48.00 63.05 -30.94
CA VAL A 239 -48.53 62.45 -29.71
C VAL A 239 -49.00 63.56 -28.79
N THR A 240 -50.25 63.49 -28.34
CA THR A 240 -50.81 64.52 -27.45
C THR A 240 -50.31 64.32 -26.02
N ARG A 241 -50.36 65.37 -25.18
CA ARG A 241 -49.98 65.29 -23.75
C ARG A 241 -50.79 64.24 -22.99
N VAL A 242 -52.03 64.00 -23.43
CA VAL A 242 -52.94 62.97 -22.87
C VAL A 242 -52.42 61.56 -23.18
N ASP A 243 -51.95 61.32 -24.40
CA ASP A 243 -51.36 60.02 -24.79
C ASP A 243 -50.06 59.71 -24.04
N LEU A 244 -49.24 60.73 -23.75
CA LEU A 244 -48.05 60.56 -22.92
C LEU A 244 -48.40 60.17 -21.49
N ASN A 245 -49.39 60.83 -20.88
CA ASN A 245 -49.86 60.48 -19.53
C ASN A 245 -50.50 59.07 -19.50
N ARG A 246 -51.21 58.66 -20.57
CA ARG A 246 -51.75 57.31 -20.70
C ARG A 246 -50.63 56.26 -20.75
N ARG A 247 -49.56 56.53 -21.50
CA ARG A 247 -48.37 55.66 -21.56
C ARG A 247 -47.61 55.58 -20.24
N VAL A 248 -47.48 56.70 -19.52
CA VAL A 248 -46.85 56.72 -18.19
C VAL A 248 -47.62 55.83 -17.22
N ARG A 249 -48.95 55.98 -17.14
CA ARG A 249 -49.81 55.14 -16.29
C ARG A 249 -49.73 53.66 -16.65
N TRP A 250 -49.73 53.33 -17.95
CA TRP A 250 -49.59 51.95 -18.40
C TRP A 250 -48.21 51.37 -18.06
N LYS A 251 -47.14 52.17 -18.20
CA LYS A 251 -45.78 51.77 -17.83
C LYS A 251 -45.64 51.56 -16.32
N GLU A 252 -46.28 52.38 -15.50
CA GLU A 252 -46.33 52.22 -14.04
C GLU A 252 -47.12 50.98 -13.64
N HIS A 253 -48.27 50.74 -14.26
CA HIS A 253 -49.06 49.51 -14.04
C HIS A 253 -48.26 48.26 -14.40
N LEU A 254 -47.59 48.27 -15.55
CA LEU A 254 -46.75 47.17 -15.99
C LEU A 254 -45.55 46.94 -15.05
N ARG A 255 -44.98 48.01 -14.47
CA ARG A 255 -43.95 47.89 -13.43
C ARG A 255 -44.49 47.27 -12.14
N ALA A 256 -45.62 47.76 -11.63
CA ALA A 256 -46.27 47.22 -10.44
C ALA A 256 -46.68 45.74 -10.62
N GLU A 257 -47.14 45.35 -11.80
CA GLU A 257 -47.39 43.96 -12.15
C GLU A 257 -46.11 43.12 -12.16
N THR A 258 -45.00 43.65 -12.69
CA THR A 258 -43.73 42.91 -12.63
C THR A 258 -43.18 42.80 -11.22
N GLU A 259 -43.40 43.80 -10.36
CA GLU A 259 -42.97 43.82 -8.97
C GLU A 259 -43.80 42.86 -8.11
N SER A 260 -45.12 42.84 -8.27
CA SER A 260 -45.99 41.84 -7.63
C SER A 260 -45.63 40.42 -8.08
N LYS A 261 -45.43 40.19 -9.38
CA LYS A 261 -44.94 38.90 -9.90
C LYS A 261 -43.56 38.51 -9.32
N LYS A 262 -42.67 39.46 -9.05
CA LYS A 262 -41.39 39.20 -8.38
C LYS A 262 -41.58 38.84 -6.92
N ILE A 263 -42.44 39.56 -6.20
CA ILE A 263 -42.76 39.30 -4.80
C ILE A 263 -43.41 37.91 -4.65
N GLU A 264 -44.34 37.55 -5.53
CA GLU A 264 -44.95 36.22 -5.57
C GLU A 264 -43.93 35.11 -5.84
N LYS A 265 -42.93 35.35 -6.69
CA LYS A 265 -41.82 34.40 -6.90
C LYS A 265 -40.98 34.23 -5.64
N LEU A 266 -40.64 35.33 -4.96
CA LEU A 266 -39.88 35.28 -3.70
C LEU A 266 -40.66 34.52 -2.61
N PHE A 267 -41.97 34.71 -2.49
CA PHE A 267 -42.77 33.95 -1.54
C PHE A 267 -42.78 32.45 -1.87
N LYS A 268 -42.93 32.09 -3.14
CA LYS A 268 -42.85 30.68 -3.58
C LYS A 268 -41.48 30.05 -3.29
N GLU A 269 -40.40 30.81 -3.46
CA GLU A 269 -39.05 30.38 -3.09
C GLU A 269 -38.91 30.22 -1.58
N ILE A 270 -39.46 31.13 -0.78
CA ILE A 270 -39.43 31.05 0.69
C ILE A 270 -40.19 29.82 1.19
N ASP A 271 -41.36 29.54 0.63
CA ASP A 271 -42.18 28.38 1.01
C ASP A 271 -41.46 27.06 0.68
N SER A 272 -40.74 27.00 -0.45
CA SER A 272 -39.98 25.81 -0.85
C SER A 272 -38.68 25.59 -0.08
N ILE A 273 -38.19 26.56 0.70
CA ILE A 273 -36.95 26.41 1.51
C ILE A 273 -37.04 25.19 2.43
N SER A 274 -38.21 24.94 3.01
CA SER A 274 -38.38 23.83 3.96
C SER A 274 -38.23 22.46 3.28
N ASP A 275 -38.74 22.32 2.05
CA ASP A 275 -38.60 21.13 1.21
C ASP A 275 -37.15 20.96 0.74
N ILE A 276 -36.50 22.07 0.31
CA ILE A 276 -35.08 22.08 -0.08
C ILE A 276 -34.19 21.64 1.09
N ILE A 277 -34.47 22.07 2.31
CA ILE A 277 -33.70 21.64 3.50
C ILE A 277 -33.87 20.14 3.75
N GLN A 278 -35.09 19.61 3.58
CA GLN A 278 -35.35 18.18 3.72
C GLN A 278 -34.62 17.37 2.63
N GLU A 279 -34.68 17.82 1.38
CA GLU A 279 -33.95 17.23 0.25
C GLU A 279 -32.45 17.22 0.49
N ILE A 280 -31.85 18.34 0.90
CA ILE A 280 -30.41 18.42 1.24
C ILE A 280 -30.07 17.42 2.36
N ALA A 281 -30.91 17.31 3.39
CA ALA A 281 -30.69 16.39 4.50
C ALA A 281 -30.78 14.91 4.07
N GLU A 282 -31.65 14.58 3.12
CA GLU A 282 -31.74 13.25 2.52
C GLU A 282 -30.53 12.94 1.65
N GLU A 283 -30.14 13.87 0.76
CA GLU A 283 -28.92 13.73 -0.04
C GLU A 283 -27.67 13.54 0.83
N ASP A 284 -27.53 14.29 1.93
CA ASP A 284 -26.39 14.18 2.82
C ASP A 284 -26.36 12.81 3.51
N LYS A 285 -27.50 12.29 3.97
CA LYS A 285 -27.61 10.90 4.48
C LYS A 285 -27.20 9.88 3.42
N GLU A 286 -27.57 10.08 2.15
CA GLU A 286 -27.17 9.20 1.07
C GLU A 286 -25.67 9.27 0.75
N LYS A 287 -25.10 10.49 0.72
CA LYS A 287 -23.66 10.74 0.56
C LYS A 287 -22.88 10.07 1.70
N GLU A 288 -23.36 10.16 2.94
CA GLU A 288 -22.79 9.49 4.11
C GLU A 288 -22.86 7.97 3.97
N LYS A 289 -24.03 7.40 3.64
CA LYS A 289 -24.17 5.95 3.38
C LYS A 289 -23.21 5.48 2.28
N ARG A 290 -23.08 6.24 1.19
CA ARG A 290 -22.14 5.95 0.10
C ARG A 290 -20.69 6.01 0.57
N HIS A 291 -20.35 6.99 1.41
CA HIS A 291 -19.03 7.13 2.00
C HIS A 291 -18.70 5.94 2.92
N LEU A 292 -19.63 5.57 3.81
CA LEU A 292 -19.51 4.42 4.70
C LEU A 292 -19.31 3.12 3.92
N ARG A 293 -20.11 2.89 2.86
CA ARG A 293 -19.94 1.72 1.97
C ARG A 293 -18.53 1.66 1.37
N ARG A 294 -17.98 2.80 0.92
CA ARG A 294 -16.62 2.87 0.39
C ARG A 294 -15.57 2.56 1.47
N ILE A 295 -15.74 3.06 2.69
CA ILE A 295 -14.83 2.79 3.81
C ILE A 295 -14.86 1.30 4.16
N VAL A 296 -16.05 0.72 4.33
CA VAL A 296 -16.23 -0.69 4.67
C VAL A 296 -15.60 -1.57 3.60
N ALA A 297 -15.92 -1.33 2.32
CA ALA A 297 -15.33 -2.08 1.21
C ALA A 297 -13.80 -1.94 1.16
N LYS A 298 -13.24 -0.78 1.51
CA LYS A 298 -11.79 -0.59 1.60
C LYS A 298 -11.21 -1.37 2.78
N GLN A 299 -11.84 -1.35 3.95
CA GLN A 299 -11.41 -2.10 5.12
C GLN A 299 -11.44 -3.61 4.87
N GLU A 300 -12.50 -4.14 4.26
CA GLU A 300 -12.61 -5.56 3.87
C GLU A 300 -11.53 -5.97 2.85
N ARG A 301 -11.24 -5.10 1.87
CA ARG A 301 -10.13 -5.32 0.93
C ARG A 301 -8.79 -5.36 1.66
N LEU A 302 -8.55 -4.47 2.63
CA LEU A 302 -7.28 -4.45 3.38
C LEU A 302 -7.11 -5.65 4.31
N LYS A 303 -8.20 -6.28 4.77
CA LYS A 303 -8.16 -7.53 5.55
C LYS A 303 -7.75 -8.74 4.69
N SER A 304 -8.07 -8.74 3.40
CA SER A 304 -7.83 -9.88 2.50
C SER A 304 -6.56 -9.73 1.65
N ARG A 305 -6.29 -8.52 1.17
CA ARG A 305 -5.20 -8.24 0.22
C ARG A 305 -4.45 -6.96 0.58
N PRO A 306 -3.15 -6.90 0.26
CA PRO A 306 -2.37 -5.68 0.45
C PRO A 306 -2.87 -4.57 -0.48
N PRO A 307 -2.64 -3.29 -0.11
CA PRO A 307 -2.67 -2.20 -1.06
C PRO A 307 -1.77 -2.49 -2.27
N ARG A 308 -2.10 -1.90 -3.42
CA ARG A 308 -1.27 -2.05 -4.61
C ARG A 308 0.05 -1.28 -4.43
N LEU A 309 1.13 -2.01 -4.19
CA LEU A 309 2.47 -1.44 -3.99
C LEU A 309 3.27 -1.29 -5.29
N GLY A 310 2.93 -2.02 -6.35
CA GLY A 310 3.69 -2.01 -7.60
C GLY A 310 2.87 -2.32 -8.86
N LYS A 311 3.58 -2.66 -9.94
CA LYS A 311 2.97 -2.98 -11.25
C LYS A 311 2.09 -4.23 -11.20
N ARG A 312 2.49 -5.24 -10.42
CA ARG A 312 1.76 -6.51 -10.30
C ARG A 312 0.78 -6.47 -9.13
N LYS A 313 -0.37 -7.12 -9.31
CA LYS A 313 -1.33 -7.36 -8.24
C LYS A 313 -0.84 -8.54 -7.39
N PHE A 314 -1.20 -8.55 -6.10
CA PHE A 314 -0.95 -9.71 -5.25
C PHE A 314 -1.88 -10.85 -5.69
N GLU A 315 -1.29 -12.02 -5.92
CA GLU A 315 -1.99 -13.27 -6.19
C GLU A 315 -1.76 -14.22 -5.02
N PRO A 316 -2.84 -14.73 -4.37
CA PRO A 316 -2.72 -15.67 -3.27
C PRO A 316 -2.11 -16.98 -3.76
N ALA A 317 -1.40 -17.67 -2.87
CA ALA A 317 -0.94 -19.03 -3.15
C ALA A 317 -2.15 -19.98 -3.19
N PRO A 318 -2.13 -21.01 -4.04
CA PRO A 318 -3.18 -22.02 -4.06
C PRO A 318 -3.25 -22.73 -2.70
N LEU A 319 -4.48 -23.03 -2.25
CA LEU A 319 -4.72 -23.72 -0.99
C LEU A 319 -4.09 -25.12 -1.05
N GLN A 320 -3.31 -25.47 -0.02
CA GLN A 320 -2.64 -26.76 0.07
C GLN A 320 -3.57 -27.77 0.75
N VAL A 321 -4.21 -28.63 -0.03
CA VAL A 321 -5.10 -29.68 0.48
C VAL A 321 -4.67 -31.01 -0.12
N LEU A 322 -4.56 -32.03 0.72
CA LEU A 322 -4.31 -33.40 0.27
C LEU A 322 -5.54 -33.94 -0.47
N LEU A 323 -5.33 -34.65 -1.57
CA LEU A 323 -6.43 -35.32 -2.27
C LEU A 323 -6.94 -36.51 -1.43
N SER A 324 -8.17 -36.95 -1.69
CA SER A 324 -8.76 -38.11 -0.99
C SER A 324 -7.92 -39.38 -1.11
N GLU A 325 -7.22 -39.56 -2.23
CA GLU A 325 -6.30 -40.69 -2.47
C GLU A 325 -5.01 -40.58 -1.66
N GLU A 326 -4.61 -39.37 -1.27
CA GLU A 326 -3.38 -39.10 -0.55
C GLU A 326 -3.57 -39.17 0.96
N ILE A 327 -4.81 -39.06 1.44
CA ILE A 327 -5.16 -39.20 2.85
C ILE A 327 -5.17 -40.68 3.22
N THR A 328 -4.03 -41.14 3.71
CA THR A 328 -3.84 -42.55 4.12
C THR A 328 -3.81 -42.75 5.64
N GLY A 329 -3.81 -41.66 6.42
CA GLY A 329 -3.71 -41.69 7.89
C GLY A 329 -2.32 -42.06 8.44
N SER A 330 -1.37 -42.47 7.61
CA SER A 330 0.02 -42.80 8.00
C SER A 330 1.04 -41.72 7.62
N LEU A 331 1.70 -41.11 8.61
CA LEU A 331 2.72 -40.06 8.38
C LEU A 331 3.87 -40.51 7.48
N ARG A 332 4.20 -41.81 7.45
CA ARG A 332 5.25 -42.38 6.59
C ARG A 332 4.92 -42.27 5.08
N LYS A 333 3.64 -42.12 4.74
CA LYS A 333 3.14 -42.02 3.36
C LYS A 333 2.81 -40.58 2.97
N LEU A 334 3.05 -39.61 3.87
CA LEU A 334 2.78 -38.20 3.63
C LEU A 334 3.68 -37.68 2.51
N LYS A 335 3.07 -37.15 1.44
CA LYS A 335 3.82 -36.46 0.38
C LYS A 335 4.25 -35.09 0.88
N GLY A 336 5.54 -34.79 0.79
CA GLY A 336 6.10 -33.51 1.21
C GLY A 336 5.38 -32.34 0.52
N CYS A 337 4.81 -31.45 1.32
CA CYS A 337 4.10 -30.26 0.86
C CYS A 337 5.06 -29.08 0.61
N CYS A 338 4.52 -27.88 0.33
CA CYS A 338 5.31 -26.77 -0.16
C CYS A 338 6.40 -26.30 0.82
N THR A 339 7.39 -25.59 0.29
CA THR A 339 8.48 -25.05 1.10
C THR A 339 8.00 -23.88 1.96
N LEU A 340 8.25 -23.95 3.27
CA LEU A 340 7.92 -22.87 4.23
C LEU A 340 8.43 -21.50 3.77
N ALA A 341 9.58 -21.45 3.11
CA ALA A 341 10.12 -20.21 2.57
C ALA A 341 9.19 -19.53 1.55
N ARG A 342 8.50 -20.29 0.70
CA ARG A 342 7.54 -19.74 -0.28
C ARG A 342 6.30 -19.21 0.42
N ASP A 343 5.80 -19.92 1.42
CA ASP A 343 4.67 -19.47 2.23
C ASP A 343 5.00 -18.17 3.00
N ARG A 344 6.15 -18.11 3.69
CA ARG A 344 6.62 -16.89 4.36
C ARG A 344 6.80 -15.72 3.39
N PHE A 345 7.36 -15.97 2.21
CA PHE A 345 7.50 -14.95 1.17
C PHE A 345 6.13 -14.41 0.72
N LYS A 346 5.16 -15.30 0.49
CA LYS A 346 3.78 -14.91 0.14
C LYS A 346 3.06 -14.18 1.28
N SER A 347 3.30 -14.54 2.53
CA SER A 347 2.84 -13.79 3.71
C SER A 347 3.43 -12.37 3.76
N LEU A 348 4.70 -12.18 3.39
CA LEU A 348 5.32 -10.85 3.31
C LEU A 348 4.71 -9.99 2.20
N GLU A 349 4.43 -10.59 1.03
CA GLU A 349 3.69 -9.93 -0.04
C GLU A 349 2.27 -9.55 0.41
N LYS A 350 1.56 -10.49 1.04
CA LYS A 350 0.17 -10.29 1.52
C LYS A 350 0.07 -9.18 2.57
N ARG A 351 1.06 -9.07 3.45
CA ARG A 351 1.17 -7.97 4.43
C ARG A 351 1.56 -6.63 3.82
N GLY A 352 1.96 -6.60 2.55
CA GLY A 352 2.43 -5.41 1.87
C GLY A 352 3.81 -4.94 2.37
N LEU A 353 4.63 -5.86 2.89
CA LEU A 353 6.03 -5.58 3.24
C LEU A 353 6.95 -5.74 2.02
N ILE A 354 6.60 -6.67 1.14
CA ILE A 354 7.30 -6.92 -0.12
C ILE A 354 6.36 -6.65 -1.29
N VAL A 355 6.89 -6.08 -2.37
CA VAL A 355 6.14 -5.86 -3.60
C VAL A 355 5.97 -7.20 -4.33
N PRO A 356 4.75 -7.54 -4.79
CA PRO A 356 4.53 -8.75 -5.59
C PRO A 356 5.46 -8.79 -6.80
N SER A 357 6.32 -9.79 -6.82
CA SER A 357 7.24 -10.04 -7.93
C SER A 357 6.80 -11.28 -8.68
N ALA A 358 7.04 -11.34 -9.98
CA ALA A 358 7.02 -12.64 -10.66
C ALA A 358 8.43 -13.02 -11.04
N LYS A 359 8.64 -14.33 -11.09
CA LYS A 359 9.89 -14.92 -11.54
C LYS A 359 10.20 -14.31 -12.91
N GLY A 360 11.30 -13.57 -12.98
CA GLY A 360 11.81 -13.12 -14.27
C GLY A 360 12.11 -14.38 -15.06
N SER A 361 11.40 -14.60 -16.17
CA SER A 361 11.91 -15.52 -17.19
C SER A 361 13.20 -14.86 -17.69
N ARG A 362 14.34 -15.27 -17.14
CA ARG A 362 15.58 -15.09 -17.87
C ARG A 362 15.39 -15.92 -19.13
N LYS A 363 15.16 -15.24 -20.25
CA LYS A 363 15.22 -15.85 -21.57
C LYS A 363 16.67 -16.21 -21.84
#